data_AF-A0ABD0Y2S8-F1
#
_entry.id   AF-A0ABD0Y2S8-F1
#
_cell.length_a   1.000
_cell.length_b   1.000
_cell.length_c   1.000
_cell.angle_alpha   90.00
_cell.angle_beta   90.00
_cell.angle_gamma   90.00
#
_symmetry.space_group_name_H-M   'P 1'
#
loop_
_entity.id
_entity.type
_entity.pdbx_description
1 polymer ?
#
loop_
_entity_poly.entity_id
_entity_poly.type
_entity_poly.pdbx_seq_one_letter_code
_entity_poly.pdbx_strand_id
1 'polypeptide(L)'
;MASKRRNMFQKNKTQETTENGSCNLPPFCDWLVGLLSLSVPRGEDGSYDKCRMYVADWSQVLARNMTEADPKWPTAGCNKWQYQFDDIPYPTIATELDWVCDDAALPSAAQSVFFLGAIAGGLIFGWLADRYGRIPALVGANVVGLVGGIMTAWSYSFWFFTLSRFVVGLAFDNCFTMMYILVPEDTTWTPSSAVLNVTVVSACDYHAEGPGFDSLRF
;
A
#
# COMPACT_ATOMS: atom_id res chain seq x y z
N MET A 1 -10.56 -16.29 24.60
CA MET A 1 -9.33 -16.55 23.78
C MET A 1 -9.45 -16.19 22.29
N ALA A 2 -10.63 -15.90 21.74
CA ALA A 2 -10.79 -15.47 20.33
C ALA A 2 -10.51 -13.98 20.06
N SER A 3 -10.58 -13.11 21.08
CA SER A 3 -10.32 -11.66 20.93
C SER A 3 -8.83 -11.32 20.77
N LYS A 4 -7.93 -12.05 21.45
CA LYS A 4 -6.47 -11.81 21.37
C LYS A 4 -5.85 -12.23 20.02
N ARG A 5 -6.47 -13.20 19.32
CA ARG A 5 -6.01 -13.65 17.98
C ARG A 5 -6.42 -12.70 16.85
N ARG A 6 -7.53 -11.98 16.97
CA ARG A 6 -7.91 -10.93 15.98
C ARG A 6 -6.90 -9.77 15.99
N ASN A 7 -6.38 -9.41 17.16
CA ASN A 7 -5.38 -8.35 17.27
C ASN A 7 -3.99 -8.79 16.76
N MET A 8 -3.64 -10.08 16.79
CA MET A 8 -2.40 -10.58 16.18
C MET A 8 -2.49 -10.67 14.65
N PHE A 9 -3.65 -11.06 14.11
CA PHE A 9 -3.85 -11.07 12.65
C PHE A 9 -3.91 -9.66 12.05
N GLN A 10 -4.40 -8.67 12.79
CA GLN A 10 -4.34 -7.26 12.37
C GLN A 10 -2.94 -6.67 12.48
N LYS A 11 -2.14 -7.00 13.51
CA LYS A 11 -0.74 -6.55 13.61
C LYS A 11 0.14 -7.10 12.49
N ASN A 12 -0.05 -8.36 12.08
CA ASN A 12 0.75 -8.96 11.01
C ASN A 12 0.44 -8.37 9.63
N LYS A 13 -0.83 -8.03 9.35
CA LYS A 13 -1.19 -7.48 8.04
C LYS A 13 -0.81 -6.02 7.83
N THR A 14 -0.76 -5.19 8.87
CA THR A 14 -0.14 -3.86 8.74
C THR A 14 1.39 -3.89 8.69
N GLN A 15 2.02 -5.04 9.00
CA GLN A 15 3.47 -5.21 8.94
C GLN A 15 3.96 -5.84 7.63
N GLU A 16 3.08 -6.38 6.78
CA GLU A 16 3.48 -7.06 5.53
C GLU A 16 3.58 -6.13 4.31
N THR A 17 3.06 -4.90 4.36
CA THR A 17 3.27 -3.88 3.30
C THR A 17 4.09 -2.67 3.71
N THR A 18 4.58 -2.61 4.95
CA THR A 18 5.62 -1.62 5.29
C THR A 18 6.95 -2.30 5.04
N GLU A 19 7.41 -2.18 3.80
CA GLU A 19 8.72 -2.61 3.31
C GLU A 19 9.77 -2.43 4.40
N ASN A 20 10.62 -3.45 4.60
CA ASN A 20 11.63 -3.56 5.64
C ASN A 20 12.75 -2.50 5.47
N GLY A 21 12.38 -1.23 5.54
CA GLY A 21 13.28 -0.09 5.56
C GLY A 21 14.09 -0.13 6.85
N SER A 22 15.39 -0.31 6.73
CA SER A 22 16.31 -0.11 7.83
C SER A 22 16.79 1.34 7.81
N CYS A 23 17.06 1.91 8.98
CA CYS A 23 17.62 3.26 9.04
C CYS A 23 18.97 3.30 8.32
N ASN A 24 19.16 4.31 7.49
CA ASN A 24 20.38 4.52 6.72
C ASN A 24 21.50 4.93 7.69
N LEU A 25 22.34 3.96 8.06
CA LEU A 25 23.50 4.22 8.91
C LEU A 25 24.54 5.04 8.16
N PRO A 26 25.40 5.81 8.85
CA PRO A 26 26.53 6.45 8.20
C PRO A 26 27.37 5.41 7.43
N PRO A 27 27.95 5.78 6.27
CA PRO A 27 28.58 4.84 5.32
C PRO A 27 29.75 4.03 5.89
N PHE A 28 30.27 4.43 7.06
CA PHE A 28 31.30 3.70 7.79
C PHE A 28 30.79 2.47 8.55
N CYS A 29 29.47 2.30 8.72
CA CYS A 29 28.89 1.15 9.41
C CYS A 29 28.76 -0.11 8.53
N ASP A 30 28.88 -0.01 7.21
CA ASP A 30 28.72 -1.14 6.26
C ASP A 30 29.78 -2.23 6.43
N TRP A 31 30.95 -1.91 6.99
CA TRP A 31 32.10 -2.82 7.06
C TRP A 31 32.16 -3.70 8.33
N LEU A 32 31.21 -3.57 9.25
CA LEU A 32 31.22 -4.28 10.53
C LEU A 32 29.83 -4.86 10.82
N VAL A 33 29.72 -6.18 10.63
CA VAL A 33 28.54 -7.05 10.85
C VAL A 33 28.02 -7.03 12.32
N GLY A 34 28.61 -6.22 13.21
CA GLY A 34 28.26 -6.08 14.63
C GLY A 34 27.65 -4.73 15.04
N LEU A 35 27.44 -3.76 14.14
CA LEU A 35 26.92 -2.43 14.54
C LEU A 35 25.40 -2.34 14.68
N LEU A 36 24.63 -3.34 14.26
CA LEU A 36 23.17 -3.28 14.45
C LEU A 36 22.80 -3.19 15.94
N SER A 37 23.48 -3.96 16.79
CA SER A 37 23.33 -3.88 18.25
C SER A 37 23.85 -2.60 18.88
N LEU A 38 24.73 -1.88 18.18
CA LEU A 38 25.33 -0.63 18.65
C LEU A 38 24.47 0.60 18.29
N SER A 39 23.71 0.51 17.20
CA SER A 39 23.03 1.64 16.56
C SER A 39 21.52 1.65 16.77
N VAL A 40 20.92 0.49 16.97
CA VAL A 40 19.48 0.35 17.08
C VAL A 40 19.11 -0.07 18.50
N PRO A 41 18.21 0.66 19.18
CA PRO A 41 17.71 0.24 20.49
C PRO A 41 16.88 -1.05 20.37
N ARG A 42 16.92 -1.87 21.41
CA ARG A 42 16.02 -3.02 21.52
C ARG A 42 14.67 -2.57 22.07
N GLY A 43 13.60 -3.01 21.41
CA GLY A 43 12.23 -2.87 21.91
C GLY A 43 11.96 -3.76 23.12
N GLU A 44 10.80 -3.58 23.74
CA GLU A 44 10.37 -4.37 24.91
C GLU A 44 10.30 -5.88 24.64
N ASP A 45 10.06 -6.27 23.38
CA ASP A 45 9.97 -7.65 22.94
C ASP A 45 11.35 -8.31 22.67
N GLY A 46 12.45 -7.59 22.94
CA GLY A 46 13.82 -8.03 22.66
C GLY A 46 14.21 -7.96 21.18
N SER A 47 13.29 -7.58 20.29
CA SER A 47 13.54 -7.28 18.88
C SER A 47 14.22 -5.91 18.72
N TYR A 48 14.92 -5.71 17.60
CA TYR A 48 15.44 -4.39 17.23
C TYR A 48 14.30 -3.46 16.80
N ASP A 49 14.32 -2.23 17.30
CA ASP A 49 13.35 -1.21 16.89
C ASP A 49 13.61 -0.79 15.44
N LYS A 50 12.59 -0.83 14.59
CA LYS A 50 12.74 -0.44 13.17
C LYS A 50 12.74 1.07 12.99
N CYS A 51 12.24 1.82 13.97
CA CYS A 51 11.88 3.22 13.81
C CYS A 51 12.81 4.23 14.47
N ARG A 52 13.68 3.75 15.34
CA ARG A 52 14.51 4.59 16.20
C ARG A 52 15.97 4.18 16.08
N MET A 53 16.84 5.16 16.23
CA MET A 53 18.29 4.94 16.29
C MET A 53 18.90 5.75 17.42
N TYR A 54 20.05 5.29 17.93
CA TYR A 54 20.84 6.07 18.86
C TYR A 54 21.53 7.25 18.17
N VAL A 55 21.47 8.41 18.79
CA VAL A 55 22.22 9.60 18.37
C VAL A 55 23.53 9.62 19.14
N ALA A 56 24.60 9.15 18.50
CA ALA A 56 25.94 9.11 19.06
C ALA A 56 26.95 9.80 18.13
N ASP A 57 28.05 10.29 18.70
CA ASP A 57 29.20 10.76 17.94
C ASP A 57 29.93 9.56 17.34
N TRP A 58 29.49 9.11 16.17
CA TRP A 58 30.00 7.91 15.50
C TRP A 58 31.53 7.92 15.30
N SER A 59 32.14 9.09 15.14
CA SER A 59 33.60 9.23 15.06
C SER A 59 34.31 8.77 16.33
N GLN A 60 33.75 9.03 17.50
CA GLN A 60 34.30 8.62 18.79
C GLN A 60 34.01 7.15 19.10
N VAL A 61 32.81 6.70 18.73
CA VAL A 61 32.39 5.30 18.87
C VAL A 61 33.31 4.38 18.07
N LEU A 62 33.62 4.77 16.83
CA LEU A 62 34.56 4.07 15.95
C LEU A 62 36.01 4.19 16.46
N ALA A 63 36.45 5.37 16.89
CA ALA A 63 37.81 5.58 17.41
C ALA A 63 38.09 4.75 18.68
N ARG A 64 37.06 4.44 19.47
CA ARG A 64 37.16 3.63 20.69
C ARG A 64 36.84 2.16 20.46
N ASN A 65 36.50 1.76 19.23
CA ASN A 65 36.12 0.40 18.86
C ASN A 65 35.05 -0.20 19.79
N MET A 66 34.02 0.59 20.11
CA MET A 66 32.92 0.13 20.95
C MET A 66 32.04 -0.86 20.18
N THR A 67 31.72 -1.98 20.81
CA THR A 67 30.86 -3.04 20.26
C THR A 67 29.47 -3.09 20.90
N GLU A 68 29.26 -2.34 21.99
CA GLU A 68 28.01 -2.33 22.76
C GLU A 68 27.48 -0.90 22.92
N ALA A 69 26.16 -0.73 22.77
CA ALA A 69 25.51 0.57 22.86
C ALA A 69 25.45 1.05 24.32
N ASP A 70 25.79 2.31 24.54
CA ASP A 70 25.53 2.95 25.83
C ASP A 70 24.03 3.24 25.97
N PRO A 71 23.33 2.70 26.99
CA PRO A 71 21.89 2.93 27.19
C PRO A 71 21.56 4.38 27.60
N LYS A 72 22.58 5.22 27.80
CA LYS A 72 22.44 6.65 28.14
C LYS A 72 22.33 7.54 26.90
N TRP A 73 22.59 7.01 25.70
CA TRP A 73 22.51 7.81 24.48
C TRP A 73 21.06 8.19 24.17
N PRO A 74 20.82 9.44 23.73
CA PRO A 74 19.49 9.84 23.29
C PRO A 74 19.07 9.06 22.04
N THR A 75 17.78 8.74 21.93
CA THR A 75 17.20 8.11 20.74
C THR A 75 16.45 9.14 19.92
N ALA A 76 16.60 9.08 18.60
CA ALA A 76 15.85 9.90 17.65
C ALA A 76 15.23 9.03 16.55
N GLY A 77 14.23 9.57 15.87
CA GLY A 77 13.68 8.98 14.65
C GLY A 77 14.71 8.99 13.53
N CYS A 78 14.54 8.06 12.58
CA CYS A 78 15.44 7.95 11.44
C CYS A 78 15.06 8.94 10.35
N ASN A 79 16.04 9.73 9.89
CA ASN A 79 15.84 10.76 8.86
C ASN A 79 16.14 10.26 7.44
N LYS A 80 16.73 9.07 7.31
CA LYS A 80 17.10 8.45 6.04
C LYS A 80 16.86 6.96 6.16
N TRP A 81 16.34 6.37 5.10
CA TRP A 81 15.99 4.95 5.04
C TRP A 81 16.80 4.25 3.94
N GLN A 82 17.07 2.96 4.15
CA GLN A 82 17.54 2.03 3.14
C GLN A 82 16.55 0.87 3.09
N TYR A 83 16.03 0.61 1.90
CA TYR A 83 15.09 -0.47 1.68
C TYR A 83 15.83 -1.67 1.06
N GLN A 84 15.56 -2.86 1.59
CA GLN A 84 16.02 -4.10 1.01
C GLN A 84 14.95 -4.59 0.03
N PHE A 85 15.33 -4.74 -1.25
CA PHE A 85 14.42 -5.13 -2.34
C PHE A 85 14.44 -6.64 -2.60
N ASP A 86 14.58 -7.45 -1.53
CA ASP A 86 14.67 -8.91 -1.63
C ASP A 86 13.30 -9.54 -1.95
N ASP A 87 12.24 -9.03 -1.32
CA ASP A 87 10.87 -9.51 -1.53
C ASP A 87 10.19 -8.83 -2.74
N ILE A 88 10.44 -7.52 -2.93
CA ILE A 88 9.85 -6.70 -3.98
C ILE A 88 11.00 -5.98 -4.72
N PRO A 89 11.33 -6.36 -5.97
CA PRO A 89 12.51 -5.88 -6.66
C PRO A 89 12.33 -4.49 -7.31
N TYR A 90 11.47 -3.63 -6.76
CA TYR A 90 11.21 -2.30 -7.30
C TYR A 90 10.77 -1.31 -6.21
N PRO A 91 11.08 -0.01 -6.36
CA PRO A 91 10.60 1.01 -5.44
C PRO A 91 9.09 1.18 -5.57
N THR A 92 8.41 1.24 -4.43
CA THR A 92 7.00 1.60 -4.35
C THR A 92 6.85 3.08 -3.97
N ILE A 93 5.66 3.63 -4.21
CA ILE A 93 5.35 5.00 -3.77
C ILE A 93 5.50 5.19 -2.25
N ALA A 94 5.37 4.12 -1.47
CA ALA A 94 5.57 4.14 -0.02
C ALA A 94 7.06 4.24 0.33
N THR A 95 7.94 3.52 -0.38
CA THR A 95 9.40 3.70 -0.23
C THR A 95 9.91 5.02 -0.76
N GLU A 96 9.36 5.53 -1.87
CA GLU A 96 9.86 6.78 -2.47
C GLU A 96 9.51 8.02 -1.62
N LEU A 97 8.43 7.95 -0.85
CA LEU A 97 7.96 9.02 0.03
C LEU A 97 8.22 8.74 1.52
N ASP A 98 9.02 7.72 1.84
CA ASP A 98 9.40 7.32 3.20
C ASP A 98 8.21 7.13 4.16
N TRP A 99 7.12 6.48 3.71
CA TRP A 99 5.91 6.22 4.53
C TRP A 99 6.11 5.07 5.51
N VAL A 100 7.00 5.28 6.47
CA VAL A 100 7.38 4.30 7.49
C VAL A 100 7.11 4.85 8.89
N CYS A 101 7.02 3.96 9.88
CA CYS A 101 6.90 4.32 11.29
C CYS A 101 5.68 5.21 11.59
N ASP A 102 5.89 6.49 11.93
CA ASP A 102 4.81 7.43 12.26
C ASP A 102 3.84 7.62 11.08
N ASP A 103 4.36 7.53 9.85
CA ASP A 103 3.62 7.72 8.61
C ASP A 103 3.16 6.41 7.95
N ALA A 104 3.34 5.26 8.62
CA ALA A 104 2.93 3.95 8.10
C ALA A 104 1.40 3.82 7.89
N ALA A 105 0.60 4.73 8.48
CA ALA A 105 -0.84 4.77 8.27
C ALA A 105 -1.27 5.52 6.99
N LEU A 106 -0.38 6.30 6.36
CA LEU A 106 -0.69 7.08 5.15
C LEU A 106 -1.17 6.23 3.96
N PRO A 107 -0.58 5.05 3.63
CA PRO A 107 -1.10 4.18 2.59
C PRO A 107 -2.55 3.74 2.87
N SER A 108 -2.85 3.38 4.12
CA SER A 108 -4.19 2.98 4.56
C SER A 108 -5.19 4.13 4.46
N ALA A 109 -4.75 5.36 4.75
CA ALA A 109 -5.57 6.56 4.56
C ALA A 109 -5.89 6.80 3.08
N ALA A 110 -4.90 6.70 2.19
CA ALA A 110 -5.10 6.83 0.74
C ALA A 110 -6.08 5.76 0.21
N GLN A 111 -5.97 4.52 0.69
CA GLN A 111 -6.91 3.45 0.37
C GLN A 111 -8.33 3.74 0.85
N SER A 112 -8.49 4.39 2.01
CA SER A 112 -9.81 4.80 2.52
C SER A 112 -10.44 5.87 1.62
N VAL A 113 -9.65 6.83 1.15
CA VAL A 113 -10.12 7.86 0.20
C VAL A 113 -10.51 7.26 -1.14
N PHE A 114 -9.80 6.23 -1.61
CA PHE A 114 -10.20 5.48 -2.81
C PHE A 114 -11.63 4.93 -2.71
N PHE A 115 -12.01 4.35 -1.56
CA PHE A 115 -13.37 3.86 -1.34
C PHE A 115 -14.42 4.98 -1.28
N LEU A 116 -14.07 6.14 -0.71
CA LEU A 116 -14.94 7.32 -0.78
C LEU A 116 -15.18 7.77 -2.23
N GLY A 117 -14.12 7.72 -3.05
CA GLY A 117 -14.20 7.92 -4.50
C GLY A 117 -15.15 6.92 -5.15
N ALA A 118 -15.05 5.63 -4.83
CA ALA A 118 -15.94 4.60 -5.37
C ALA A 118 -17.43 4.88 -5.07
N ILE A 119 -17.75 5.25 -3.83
CA ILE A 119 -19.13 5.59 -3.42
C ILE A 119 -19.64 6.80 -4.21
N ALA A 120 -18.84 7.87 -4.28
CA ALA A 120 -19.21 9.07 -5.02
C ALA A 120 -19.37 8.80 -6.52
N GLY A 121 -18.48 7.99 -7.09
CA GLY A 121 -18.50 7.57 -8.48
C GLY A 121 -19.78 6.82 -8.82
N GLY A 122 -20.17 5.84 -7.99
CA GLY A 122 -21.40 5.08 -8.16
C GLY A 122 -22.65 5.97 -8.21
N LEU A 123 -22.72 7.01 -7.38
CA LEU A 123 -23.83 7.96 -7.42
C LEU A 123 -23.84 8.81 -8.71
N ILE A 124 -22.67 9.31 -9.12
CA ILE A 124 -22.53 10.18 -10.30
C ILE A 124 -22.79 9.39 -11.59
N PHE A 125 -22.09 8.28 -11.79
CA PHE A 125 -22.21 7.45 -12.98
C PHE A 125 -23.50 6.65 -13.01
N GLY A 126 -24.06 6.29 -11.86
CA GLY A 126 -25.41 5.73 -11.77
C GLY A 126 -26.46 6.70 -12.29
N TRP A 127 -26.45 7.95 -11.80
CA TRP A 127 -27.34 8.99 -12.30
C TRP A 127 -27.12 9.29 -13.80
N LEU A 128 -25.86 9.31 -14.25
CA LEU A 128 -25.51 9.51 -15.65
C LEU A 128 -26.03 8.37 -16.54
N ALA A 129 -25.93 7.13 -16.08
CA ALA A 129 -26.40 5.94 -16.78
C ALA A 129 -27.93 5.94 -16.95
N ASP A 130 -28.66 6.38 -15.92
CA ASP A 130 -30.12 6.47 -15.97
C ASP A 130 -30.60 7.56 -16.93
N ARG A 131 -29.84 8.66 -17.09
CA ARG A 131 -30.26 9.79 -17.91
C ARG A 131 -29.79 9.74 -19.37
N TYR A 132 -28.54 9.31 -19.59
CA TYR A 132 -27.90 9.32 -20.90
C TYR A 132 -27.71 7.91 -21.49
N GLY A 133 -28.04 6.87 -20.74
CA GLY A 133 -27.82 5.48 -21.12
C GLY A 133 -26.53 4.90 -20.54
N ARG A 134 -26.48 3.56 -20.45
CA ARG A 134 -25.39 2.83 -19.79
C ARG A 134 -24.06 2.86 -20.54
N ILE A 135 -24.09 2.80 -21.87
CA ILE A 135 -22.89 2.83 -22.73
C ILE A 135 -22.09 4.14 -22.57
N PRO A 136 -22.67 5.34 -22.70
CA PRO A 136 -21.91 6.58 -22.51
C PRO A 136 -21.41 6.77 -21.07
N ALA A 137 -22.14 6.25 -20.06
CA ALA A 137 -21.67 6.25 -18.68
C ALA A 137 -20.42 5.37 -18.51
N LEU A 138 -20.37 4.19 -19.14
CA LEU A 138 -19.20 3.31 -19.15
C LEU A 138 -17.99 3.97 -19.82
N VAL A 139 -18.19 4.61 -20.98
CA VAL A 139 -17.11 5.34 -21.67
C VAL A 139 -16.59 6.48 -20.80
N GLY A 140 -17.49 7.24 -20.17
CA GLY A 140 -17.12 8.32 -19.24
C GLY A 140 -16.30 7.81 -18.05
N ALA A 141 -16.70 6.69 -17.44
CA ALA A 141 -15.96 6.08 -16.33
C ALA A 141 -14.54 5.67 -16.76
N ASN A 142 -14.38 5.05 -17.93
CA ASN A 142 -13.07 4.68 -18.46
C ASN A 142 -12.16 5.90 -18.73
N VAL A 143 -12.72 7.00 -19.25
CA VAL A 143 -11.97 8.25 -19.44
C VAL A 143 -11.49 8.81 -18.11
N VAL A 144 -12.36 8.84 -17.08
CA VAL A 144 -11.98 9.29 -15.74
C VAL A 144 -10.90 8.38 -15.14
N GLY A 145 -11.00 7.07 -15.33
CA GLY A 145 -9.99 6.11 -14.92
C GLY A 145 -8.63 6.35 -15.59
N LEU A 146 -8.62 6.63 -16.90
CA LEU A 146 -7.40 6.95 -17.65
C LEU A 146 -6.75 8.24 -17.15
N VAL A 147 -7.53 9.29 -16.90
CA VAL A 147 -7.03 10.54 -16.32
C VAL A 147 -6.44 10.28 -14.92
N GLY A 148 -7.12 9.50 -14.07
CA GLY A 148 -6.62 9.13 -12.75
C GLY A 148 -5.32 8.31 -12.80
N GLY A 149 -5.18 7.43 -13.80
CA GLY A 149 -3.95 6.69 -14.06
C GLY A 149 -2.78 7.60 -14.42
N ILE A 150 -3.00 8.56 -15.33
CA ILE A 150 -1.98 9.55 -15.72
C ILE A 150 -1.60 10.43 -14.52
N MET A 151 -2.57 10.88 -13.72
CA MET A 151 -2.30 11.63 -12.49
C MET A 151 -1.46 10.82 -11.50
N THR A 152 -1.68 9.52 -11.39
CA THR A 152 -0.87 8.66 -10.51
C THR A 152 0.58 8.60 -10.98
N ALA A 153 0.85 8.58 -12.29
CA ALA A 153 2.22 8.57 -12.81
C ALA A 153 3.01 9.85 -12.49
N TRP A 154 2.33 10.97 -12.24
CA TRP A 154 2.96 12.25 -11.85
C TRP A 154 2.89 12.56 -10.36
N SER A 155 2.54 11.59 -9.51
CA SER A 155 2.40 11.84 -8.08
C SER A 155 3.75 11.84 -7.35
N TYR A 156 4.21 13.03 -6.98
CA TYR A 156 5.40 13.26 -6.14
C TYR A 156 5.06 13.72 -4.72
N SER A 157 3.79 13.72 -4.33
CA SER A 157 3.33 14.19 -3.03
C SER A 157 2.13 13.37 -2.55
N PHE A 158 2.03 13.18 -1.23
CA PHE A 158 0.93 12.45 -0.58
C PHE A 158 -0.46 12.97 -1.00
N TRP A 159 -0.64 14.29 -1.04
CA TRP A 159 -1.93 14.89 -1.41
C TRP A 159 -2.31 14.62 -2.87
N PHE A 160 -1.33 14.70 -3.78
CA PHE A 160 -1.57 14.45 -5.20
C PHE A 160 -1.85 12.98 -5.47
N PHE A 161 -1.13 12.08 -4.79
CA PHE A 161 -1.39 10.64 -4.82
C PHE A 161 -2.78 10.30 -4.27
N THR A 162 -3.18 10.94 -3.16
CA THR A 162 -4.50 10.71 -2.57
C THR A 162 -5.63 11.22 -3.49
N LEU A 163 -5.43 12.37 -4.14
CA LEU A 163 -6.35 12.89 -5.14
C LEU A 163 -6.44 11.97 -6.36
N SER A 164 -5.31 11.46 -6.87
CA SER A 164 -5.34 10.53 -8.00
C SER A 164 -6.06 9.24 -7.63
N ARG A 165 -5.87 8.72 -6.41
CA ARG A 165 -6.62 7.56 -5.88
C ARG A 165 -8.11 7.84 -5.78
N PHE A 166 -8.51 9.03 -5.35
CA PHE A 166 -9.92 9.42 -5.37
C PHE A 166 -10.51 9.37 -6.78
N VAL A 167 -9.81 9.95 -7.77
CA VAL A 167 -10.24 9.99 -9.17
C VAL A 167 -10.33 8.58 -9.78
N VAL A 168 -9.32 7.73 -9.54
CA VAL A 168 -9.37 6.32 -9.97
C VAL A 168 -10.51 5.58 -9.27
N GLY A 169 -10.75 5.87 -7.99
CA GLY A 169 -11.87 5.33 -7.21
C GLY A 169 -13.23 5.63 -7.85
N LEU A 170 -13.43 6.85 -8.37
CA LEU A 170 -14.67 7.23 -9.07
C LEU A 170 -15.01 6.29 -10.24
N ALA A 171 -13.99 5.78 -10.94
CA ALA A 171 -14.17 4.92 -12.11
C ALA A 171 -14.19 3.42 -11.77
N PHE A 172 -13.43 2.99 -10.77
CA PHE A 172 -13.12 1.58 -10.52
C PHE A 172 -14.36 0.69 -10.38
N ASP A 173 -15.26 1.01 -9.45
CA ASP A 173 -16.45 0.18 -9.18
C ASP A 173 -17.42 0.18 -10.37
N ASN A 174 -17.58 1.34 -11.01
CA ASN A 174 -18.49 1.53 -12.15
C ASN A 174 -18.12 0.68 -13.36
N CYS A 175 -16.83 0.46 -13.61
CA CYS A 175 -16.38 -0.41 -14.70
C CYS A 175 -16.84 -1.87 -14.49
N PHE A 176 -16.74 -2.40 -13.27
CA PHE A 176 -17.19 -3.76 -12.96
C PHE A 176 -18.71 -3.85 -12.98
N THR A 177 -19.41 -2.96 -12.26
CA THR A 177 -20.87 -2.99 -12.15
C THR A 177 -21.55 -2.84 -13.52
N MET A 178 -21.08 -1.93 -14.38
CA MET A 178 -21.66 -1.77 -15.71
C MET A 178 -21.44 -2.99 -16.59
N MET A 179 -20.25 -3.63 -16.52
CA MET A 179 -19.98 -4.87 -17.24
C MET A 179 -20.93 -5.99 -16.81
N TYR A 180 -21.17 -6.13 -15.50
CA TYR A 180 -22.11 -7.12 -14.97
C TYR A 180 -23.55 -6.94 -15.47
N ILE A 181 -23.96 -5.71 -15.75
CA ILE A 181 -25.34 -5.43 -16.17
C ILE A 181 -25.49 -5.51 -17.70
N LEU A 182 -24.50 -5.04 -18.46
CA LEU A 182 -24.54 -5.04 -19.92
C LEU A 182 -24.45 -6.45 -20.50
N VAL A 183 -23.61 -7.32 -19.93
CA VAL A 183 -23.40 -8.67 -20.47
C VAL A 183 -24.71 -9.49 -20.54
N PRO A 184 -25.53 -9.57 -19.48
CA PRO A 184 -26.83 -10.24 -19.55
C PRO A 184 -27.88 -9.52 -20.41
N GLU A 185 -27.77 -8.19 -20.53
CA GLU A 185 -28.69 -7.37 -21.35
C GLU A 185 -28.58 -7.75 -22.83
N ASP A 186 -27.36 -7.89 -23.34
CA ASP A 186 -27.09 -8.28 -24.73
C ASP A 186 -27.30 -9.79 -24.98
N THR A 187 -27.13 -10.64 -23.96
CA THR A 187 -27.26 -12.11 -24.09
C THR A 187 -28.64 -12.64 -23.71
N THR A 188 -29.72 -11.87 -23.90
CA THR A 188 -31.11 -12.26 -23.55
C THR A 188 -31.61 -13.55 -24.24
N TRP A 189 -30.79 -14.21 -25.06
CA TRP A 189 -31.08 -15.49 -25.71
C TRP A 189 -30.48 -16.74 -25.02
N THR A 190 -29.76 -16.62 -23.89
CA THR A 190 -29.23 -17.79 -23.16
C THR A 190 -29.58 -17.76 -21.66
N PRO A 191 -29.74 -18.92 -20.99
CA PRO A 191 -30.20 -18.97 -19.60
C PRO A 191 -29.21 -18.26 -18.67
N SER A 192 -29.73 -17.24 -17.99
CA SER A 192 -29.04 -16.21 -17.21
C SER A 192 -28.15 -16.74 -16.07
N SER A 193 -28.29 -18.01 -15.68
CA SER A 193 -27.55 -18.63 -14.58
C SER A 193 -26.11 -19.01 -14.92
N ALA A 194 -25.80 -19.32 -16.19
CA ALA A 194 -24.44 -19.69 -16.60
C ALA A 194 -23.51 -18.47 -16.66
N VAL A 195 -24.01 -17.32 -17.12
CA VAL A 195 -23.24 -16.09 -17.29
C VAL A 195 -22.91 -15.44 -15.94
N LEU A 196 -23.88 -15.37 -15.02
CA LEU A 196 -23.64 -14.89 -13.65
C LEU A 196 -22.57 -15.73 -12.92
N ASN A 197 -22.59 -17.05 -13.09
CA ASN A 197 -21.57 -17.92 -12.52
C ASN A 197 -20.19 -17.69 -13.16
N VAL A 198 -20.11 -17.50 -14.49
CA VAL A 198 -18.84 -17.24 -15.18
C VAL A 198 -18.25 -15.88 -14.83
N THR A 199 -19.07 -14.84 -14.61
CA THR A 199 -18.56 -13.50 -14.22
C THR A 199 -18.28 -13.36 -12.72
N VAL A 200 -18.97 -14.13 -11.86
CA VAL A 200 -18.56 -14.29 -10.45
C VAL A 200 -17.27 -15.09 -10.37
N VAL A 201 -17.13 -16.14 -11.18
CA VAL A 201 -15.87 -16.89 -11.33
C VAL A 201 -14.78 -16.00 -11.88
N SER A 202 -15.02 -15.11 -12.86
CA SER A 202 -13.99 -14.20 -13.36
C SER A 202 -13.64 -13.09 -12.37
N ALA A 203 -14.54 -12.61 -11.52
CA ALA A 203 -14.15 -11.72 -10.41
C ALA A 203 -13.45 -12.46 -9.27
N CYS A 204 -13.78 -13.74 -9.05
CA CYS A 204 -13.02 -14.62 -8.17
C CYS A 204 -11.67 -15.00 -8.78
N ASP A 205 -11.54 -15.14 -10.10
CA ASP A 205 -10.32 -15.49 -10.85
C ASP A 205 -9.46 -14.26 -11.14
N TYR A 206 -10.00 -13.06 -11.33
CA TYR A 206 -9.21 -11.84 -11.18
C TYR A 206 -8.70 -11.68 -9.74
N HIS A 207 -9.29 -12.42 -8.78
CA HIS A 207 -8.79 -12.57 -7.43
C HIS A 207 -7.95 -13.85 -7.20
N ALA A 208 -7.89 -14.81 -8.15
CA ALA A 208 -7.33 -16.15 -7.96
C ALA A 208 -6.39 -16.69 -9.08
N GLU A 209 -6.44 -16.17 -10.30
CA GLU A 209 -5.54 -16.45 -11.43
C GLU A 209 -4.49 -15.35 -11.60
N GLY A 210 -3.66 -15.21 -10.58
CA GLY A 210 -2.26 -14.90 -10.81
C GLY A 210 -1.43 -16.06 -10.26
N PRO A 211 -0.67 -16.82 -11.08
CA PRO A 211 0.44 -17.59 -10.57
C PRO A 211 1.52 -16.56 -10.18
N GLY A 212 1.41 -16.01 -8.98
CA GLY A 212 2.22 -14.86 -8.53
C GLY A 212 1.44 -13.71 -7.89
N PHE A 213 0.23 -13.95 -7.38
CA PHE A 213 -0.59 -12.96 -6.64
C PHE A 213 -0.74 -13.34 -5.15
N ASP A 214 0.37 -13.74 -4.52
CA ASP A 214 0.50 -13.92 -3.07
C ASP A 214 1.25 -12.74 -2.40
N SER A 215 1.44 -11.61 -3.12
CA SER A 215 2.27 -10.48 -2.66
C SER A 215 1.61 -9.10 -2.68
N LEU A 216 0.28 -8.99 -2.80
CA LEU A 216 -0.40 -7.69 -2.69
C LEU A 216 -1.73 -7.79 -1.94
N ARG A 217 -1.88 -6.91 -0.94
CA ARG A 217 -2.94 -6.76 0.08
C ARG A 217 -2.63 -7.58 1.33
N PHE A 218 -2.17 -7.01 2.43
CA PHE A 218 -2.67 -5.81 3.12
C PHE A 218 -1.55 -4.87 3.52
#